data_AF-A0A7V8NTY8-F1
#
_entry.id   AF-A0A7V8NTY8-F1
#
_cell.length_a   1.000
_cell.length_b   1.000
_cell.length_c   1.000
_cell.angle_alpha   90.00
_cell.angle_beta   90.00
_cell.angle_gamma   90.00
#
_symmetry.space_group_name_H-M   'P 1'
#
loop_
_entity.id
_entity.type
_entity.pdbx_description
1 polymer ?
#
loop_
_entity_poly.entity_id
_entity_poly.type
_entity_poly.pdbx_seq_one_letter_code
_entity_poly.pdbx_strand_id
1 'polypeptide(L)'
;MAASDAFSEYYTELLQGTYDCVDRVVLNAFFPFGQTGGGIRSWWRWLRGDDLTLDDEHLREMAGTFSRRLHAFCAKQGIPLIEAQARDRKHELAQPYLPHDPEFSGLFLVIKSNAPAPIWEVKRNGQGRISEIRHRKSWPYVRHFYFHLIDREWGHITIRICSYPPFGAQLILNGHERVERQARRKRVAVVKDGNCFIEGSDFSAISRLGTEFSRSDTPTRLRQLCERWIYSVCLCFALSNEDRDRSRFQYQYSVFQLELSRNLLFWRGTTMNQVFQKLVDRTRAPLALNQVKTIFGFSYRPHQIKQRGRERTEVSKAVQAKSYDLTVFKVKWGNLTLKIYDKGGRVLRIEVVVHNAKELRCGKMLDRLPTLLARMQDMLVRFLDTVQAAHISFLDVGTLEGLTEPTTRGSRRLAGIDLNKARNRHVVDAVIELSTKPDGFTVSQLAEAVRPRSGQDATAYSARNAAYDVAKLVGKKLLRRIDRSRRYAVDPPAIRILCAYLLLREKIIKPLLAGIVCPRGPRPRHHTALDEHYITLRRQLRQTFQIIGLTAT
;
A
#
# COMPACT_ATOMS: atom_id res chain seq x y z
N MET A 1 -1.39 13.35 -17.02
CA MET A 1 -0.41 13.80 -16.02
C MET A 1 -0.68 13.06 -14.72
N ALA A 2 0.35 12.66 -13.99
CA ALA A 2 0.17 12.12 -12.63
C ALA A 2 -0.50 13.19 -11.75
N ALA A 3 -1.41 12.80 -10.87
CA ALA A 3 -2.07 13.75 -9.97
C ALA A 3 -1.03 14.39 -9.04
N SER A 4 -0.92 15.72 -9.03
CA SER A 4 0.04 16.44 -8.18
C SER A 4 -0.34 16.33 -6.71
N ASP A 5 0.63 16.51 -5.81
CA ASP A 5 0.43 16.54 -4.35
C ASP A 5 1.33 17.62 -3.72
N ALA A 6 0.89 18.18 -2.60
CA ALA A 6 1.56 19.32 -1.95
C ALA A 6 2.96 18.97 -1.40
N PHE A 7 3.22 17.70 -1.07
CA PHE A 7 4.53 17.26 -0.58
C PHE A 7 5.56 17.26 -1.70
N SER A 8 5.21 16.65 -2.84
CA SER A 8 6.05 16.62 -4.03
C SER A 8 6.30 18.03 -4.57
N GLU A 9 5.26 18.86 -4.63
CA GLU A 9 5.36 20.26 -5.06
C GLU A 9 6.33 21.06 -4.18
N TYR A 10 6.19 20.96 -2.85
CA TYR A 10 7.04 21.70 -1.91
C TYR A 10 8.53 21.37 -2.06
N TYR A 11 8.86 20.14 -2.44
CA TYR A 11 10.26 19.70 -2.62
C TYR A 11 10.75 19.76 -4.07
N THR A 12 9.97 20.27 -5.02
CA THR A 12 10.27 20.23 -6.47
C THR A 12 11.69 20.67 -6.81
N GLU A 13 12.19 21.76 -6.21
CA GLU A 13 13.54 22.28 -6.47
C GLU A 13 14.66 21.31 -6.05
N LEU A 14 14.39 20.41 -5.09
CA LEU A 14 15.33 19.39 -4.63
C LEU A 14 15.26 18.10 -5.47
N LEU A 15 14.27 17.98 -6.35
CA LEU A 15 13.99 16.79 -7.13
C LEU A 15 14.59 16.87 -8.53
N GLN A 16 15.26 15.80 -8.94
CA GLN A 16 15.61 15.54 -10.34
C GLN A 16 14.39 15.13 -11.16
N GLY A 17 13.43 14.45 -10.53
CA GLY A 17 12.22 14.00 -11.21
C GLY A 17 11.32 13.16 -10.32
N THR A 18 10.12 12.90 -10.81
CA THR A 18 9.10 12.10 -10.14
C THR A 18 8.47 11.12 -11.12
N TYR A 19 8.08 9.95 -10.63
CA TYR A 19 7.30 9.02 -11.43
C TYR A 19 6.38 8.15 -10.56
N ASP A 20 5.21 7.82 -11.11
CA ASP A 20 4.27 6.87 -10.53
C ASP A 20 4.36 5.55 -11.30
N CYS A 21 4.28 4.43 -10.58
CA CYS A 21 4.26 3.11 -11.20
C CYS A 21 3.43 2.14 -10.38
N VAL A 22 2.56 1.39 -11.06
CA VAL A 22 1.92 0.20 -10.49
C VAL A 22 2.98 -0.88 -10.37
N ASP A 23 3.19 -1.38 -9.15
CA ASP A 23 4.28 -2.32 -8.87
C ASP A 23 3.80 -3.76 -8.99
N ARG A 24 2.84 -4.17 -8.15
CA ARG A 24 2.29 -5.51 -8.13
C ARG A 24 0.82 -5.48 -8.51
N VAL A 25 0.45 -6.34 -9.46
CA VAL A 25 -0.95 -6.61 -9.81
C VAL A 25 -1.22 -8.09 -9.60
N VAL A 26 -2.11 -8.42 -8.66
CA VAL A 26 -2.55 -9.79 -8.43
C VAL A 26 -4.00 -9.93 -8.88
N LEU A 27 -4.24 -10.82 -9.84
CA LEU A 27 -5.57 -11.12 -10.38
C LEU A 27 -5.97 -12.53 -9.97
N ASN A 28 -7.17 -12.71 -9.43
CA ASN A 28 -7.79 -14.03 -9.34
C ASN A 28 -8.42 -14.38 -10.68
N ALA A 29 -8.11 -15.56 -11.20
CA ALA A 29 -8.83 -16.21 -12.28
C ALA A 29 -9.75 -17.28 -11.68
N PHE A 30 -11.06 -17.14 -11.93
CA PHE A 30 -12.07 -18.05 -11.41
C PHE A 30 -13.06 -18.42 -12.52
N PHE A 31 -13.50 -19.67 -12.53
CA PHE A 31 -14.56 -20.13 -13.43
C PHE A 31 -15.92 -19.86 -12.79
N PRO A 32 -16.79 -19.01 -13.37
CA PRO A 32 -18.04 -18.57 -12.73
C PRO A 32 -19.00 -19.71 -12.39
N PHE A 33 -19.23 -20.65 -13.31
CA PHE A 33 -20.05 -21.84 -13.05
C PHE A 33 -19.44 -22.72 -11.97
N GLY A 34 -18.11 -22.74 -11.86
CA GLY A 34 -17.40 -23.49 -10.82
C GLY A 34 -17.51 -22.90 -9.41
N GLN A 35 -18.25 -21.81 -9.18
CA GLN A 35 -18.38 -21.18 -7.86
C GLN A 35 -19.56 -21.71 -7.03
N THR A 36 -20.43 -22.53 -7.62
CA THR A 36 -21.61 -23.11 -6.92
C THR A 36 -21.69 -24.61 -7.19
N GLY A 37 -22.29 -25.37 -6.25
CA GLY A 37 -22.42 -26.82 -6.41
C GLY A 37 -23.26 -27.21 -7.63
N GLY A 38 -24.35 -26.46 -7.89
CA GLY A 38 -25.16 -26.63 -9.10
C GLY A 38 -24.38 -26.35 -10.38
N GLY A 39 -23.55 -25.30 -10.40
CA GLY A 39 -22.75 -24.98 -11.57
C GLY A 39 -21.62 -25.98 -11.85
N ILE A 40 -20.99 -26.53 -10.80
CA ILE A 40 -20.05 -27.66 -10.95
C ILE A 40 -20.73 -28.89 -11.53
N ARG A 41 -21.95 -29.20 -11.07
CA ARG A 41 -22.73 -30.32 -11.61
C ARG A 41 -23.04 -30.15 -13.09
N SER A 42 -23.49 -28.96 -13.50
CA SER A 42 -23.74 -28.64 -14.90
C SER A 42 -22.47 -28.73 -15.74
N TRP A 43 -21.36 -28.16 -15.25
CA TRP A 43 -20.07 -28.24 -15.92
C TRP A 43 -19.60 -29.69 -16.10
N TRP A 44 -19.77 -30.53 -15.07
CA TRP A 44 -19.41 -31.95 -15.15
C TRP A 44 -20.22 -32.68 -16.21
N ARG A 45 -21.54 -32.44 -16.29
CA ARG A 45 -22.40 -33.01 -17.34
C ARG A 45 -21.99 -32.59 -18.74
N TRP A 46 -21.63 -31.33 -18.95
CA TRP A 46 -21.08 -30.90 -20.23
C TRP A 46 -19.73 -31.58 -20.52
N LEU A 47 -18.88 -31.75 -19.50
CA LEU A 47 -17.58 -32.36 -19.66
C LEU A 47 -17.64 -33.88 -19.90
N ARG A 48 -18.56 -34.61 -19.26
CA ARG A 48 -18.58 -36.09 -19.26
C ARG A 48 -19.82 -36.71 -19.90
N GLY A 49 -20.83 -35.92 -20.26
CA GLY A 49 -22.13 -36.37 -20.78
C GLY A 49 -23.20 -36.53 -19.70
N ASP A 50 -22.82 -37.01 -18.51
CA ASP A 50 -23.71 -37.20 -17.35
C ASP A 50 -23.03 -36.79 -16.02
N ASP A 51 -23.68 -37.04 -14.88
CA ASP A 51 -23.14 -36.83 -13.53
C ASP A 51 -23.01 -38.12 -12.70
N LEU A 52 -22.97 -39.28 -13.37
CA LEU A 52 -22.84 -40.58 -12.70
C LEU A 52 -21.47 -40.69 -12.01
N THR A 53 -20.43 -40.17 -12.65
CA THR A 53 -19.03 -40.15 -12.16
C THR A 53 -18.66 -38.88 -11.39
N LEU A 54 -19.62 -38.00 -11.11
CA LEU A 54 -19.35 -36.83 -10.26
C LEU A 54 -19.26 -37.28 -8.81
N ASP A 55 -18.03 -37.47 -8.33
CA ASP A 55 -17.70 -37.84 -6.96
C ASP A 55 -16.30 -37.34 -6.55
N ASP A 56 -15.96 -37.51 -5.27
CA ASP A 56 -14.69 -37.06 -4.69
C ASP A 56 -13.46 -37.77 -5.29
N GLU A 57 -13.61 -38.98 -5.83
CA GLU A 57 -12.54 -39.77 -6.41
C GLU A 57 -12.17 -39.24 -7.79
N HIS A 58 -13.14 -39.06 -8.67
CA HIS A 58 -12.91 -38.54 -10.02
C HIS A 58 -12.43 -37.07 -9.98
N LEU A 59 -12.91 -36.26 -9.02
CA LEU A 59 -12.39 -34.91 -8.80
C LEU A 59 -10.91 -34.92 -8.38
N ARG A 60 -10.51 -35.89 -7.54
CA ARG A 60 -9.12 -36.12 -7.14
C ARG A 60 -8.29 -36.65 -8.31
N GLU A 61 -8.85 -37.51 -9.14
CA GLU A 61 -8.18 -38.04 -10.32
C GLU A 61 -7.87 -36.94 -11.34
N MET A 62 -8.77 -35.96 -11.55
CA MET A 62 -8.46 -34.79 -12.38
C MET A 62 -7.22 -34.03 -11.87
N ALA A 63 -7.10 -33.85 -10.55
CA ALA A 63 -5.93 -33.22 -9.93
C ALA A 63 -4.66 -34.07 -10.08
N GLY A 64 -4.77 -35.39 -9.94
CA GLY A 64 -3.67 -36.33 -10.17
C GLY A 64 -3.21 -36.34 -11.63
N THR A 65 -4.15 -36.28 -12.57
CA THR A 65 -3.89 -36.21 -14.02
C THR A 65 -3.20 -34.90 -14.40
N PHE A 66 -3.64 -33.76 -13.85
CA PHE A 66 -2.94 -32.49 -13.97
C PHE A 66 -1.47 -32.63 -13.55
N SER A 67 -1.23 -33.18 -12.36
CA SER A 67 0.12 -33.35 -11.82
C SER A 67 0.98 -34.23 -12.73
N ARG A 68 0.48 -35.40 -13.16
CA ARG A 68 1.21 -36.33 -14.03
C ARG A 68 1.58 -35.70 -15.37
N ARG A 69 0.62 -35.05 -16.04
CA ARG A 69 0.85 -34.37 -17.33
C ARG A 69 1.88 -33.26 -17.21
N LEU A 70 1.80 -32.45 -16.15
CA LEU A 70 2.76 -31.38 -15.89
C LEU A 70 4.17 -31.91 -15.63
N HIS A 71 4.31 -32.97 -14.83
CA HIS A 71 5.60 -33.61 -14.57
C HIS A 71 6.22 -34.16 -15.87
N ALA A 72 5.43 -34.86 -16.68
CA ALA A 72 5.91 -35.39 -17.97
C ALA A 72 6.32 -34.28 -18.94
N PHE A 73 5.56 -33.19 -19.01
CA PHE A 73 5.91 -32.02 -19.82
C PHE A 73 7.21 -31.36 -19.35
N CYS A 74 7.36 -31.11 -18.04
CA CYS A 74 8.55 -30.49 -17.49
C CYS A 74 9.80 -31.35 -17.74
N ALA A 75 9.70 -32.67 -17.54
CA ALA A 75 10.78 -33.60 -17.85
C ALA A 75 11.17 -33.58 -19.34
N LYS A 76 10.18 -33.60 -20.24
CA LYS A 76 10.41 -33.54 -21.70
C LYS A 76 11.04 -32.22 -22.15
N GLN A 77 10.66 -31.10 -21.55
CA GLN A 77 11.15 -29.77 -21.91
C GLN A 77 12.40 -29.33 -21.14
N GLY A 78 12.89 -30.15 -20.20
CA GLY A 78 14.00 -29.77 -19.33
C GLY A 78 13.68 -28.60 -18.38
N ILE A 79 12.40 -28.37 -18.07
CA ILE A 79 11.97 -27.30 -17.17
C ILE A 79 12.04 -27.80 -15.72
N PRO A 80 12.77 -27.14 -14.81
CA PRO A 80 12.80 -27.53 -13.41
C PRO A 80 11.42 -27.49 -12.75
N LEU A 81 11.05 -28.57 -12.06
CA LEU A 81 9.88 -28.66 -11.20
C LEU A 81 10.33 -28.99 -9.77
N ILE A 82 10.29 -27.98 -8.89
CA ILE A 82 10.82 -28.08 -7.52
C ILE A 82 9.72 -28.03 -6.47
N GLU A 83 9.99 -28.56 -5.28
CA GLU A 83 9.08 -28.53 -4.14
C GLU A 83 9.47 -27.43 -3.14
N ALA A 84 8.52 -26.57 -2.80
CA ALA A 84 8.71 -25.60 -1.72
C ALA A 84 8.36 -26.23 -0.37
N GLN A 85 9.24 -26.06 0.60
CA GLN A 85 9.05 -26.45 1.98
C GLN A 85 8.25 -25.41 2.77
N ALA A 86 7.84 -25.79 3.98
CA ALA A 86 7.20 -24.87 4.90
C ALA A 86 8.14 -23.69 5.21
N ARG A 87 7.60 -22.46 5.13
CA ARG A 87 8.32 -21.17 5.30
C ARG A 87 9.20 -20.73 4.14
N ASP A 88 9.38 -21.54 3.10
CA ASP A 88 10.10 -21.11 1.91
C ASP A 88 9.43 -19.93 1.24
N ARG A 89 10.25 -18.93 0.91
CA ARG A 89 9.83 -17.79 0.11
C ARG A 89 9.99 -18.15 -1.36
N LYS A 90 8.86 -18.43 -2.00
CA LYS A 90 8.83 -18.88 -3.41
C LYS A 90 9.55 -17.96 -4.40
N HIS A 91 9.59 -16.66 -4.15
CA HIS A 91 10.33 -15.72 -5.00
C HIS A 91 11.86 -15.86 -4.83
N GLU A 92 12.35 -16.18 -3.64
CA GLU A 92 13.77 -16.46 -3.38
C GLU A 92 14.16 -17.81 -4.01
N LEU A 93 13.27 -18.81 -3.95
CA LEU A 93 13.47 -20.09 -4.65
C LEU A 93 13.52 -19.95 -6.17
N ALA A 94 12.78 -19.00 -6.74
CA ALA A 94 12.74 -18.79 -8.18
C ALA A 94 13.96 -18.02 -8.73
N GLN A 95 14.64 -17.24 -7.89
CA GLN A 95 15.71 -16.34 -8.31
C GLN A 95 16.89 -17.04 -9.00
N PRO A 96 17.40 -18.21 -8.53
CA PRO A 96 18.51 -18.92 -9.18
C PRO A 96 18.17 -19.46 -10.57
N TYR A 97 16.88 -19.62 -10.88
CA TYR A 97 16.40 -20.20 -12.15
C TYR A 97 16.06 -19.14 -13.19
N LEU A 98 16.26 -17.85 -12.88
CA LEU A 98 15.97 -16.79 -13.83
C LEU A 98 16.79 -16.97 -15.11
N PRO A 99 16.16 -16.93 -16.29
CA PRO A 99 16.87 -17.01 -17.56
C PRO A 99 17.91 -15.89 -17.69
N HIS A 100 19.11 -16.25 -18.15
CA HIS A 100 20.18 -15.29 -18.41
C HIS A 100 20.02 -14.61 -19.77
N ASP A 101 19.37 -15.28 -20.73
CA ASP A 101 19.05 -14.73 -22.05
C ASP A 101 17.99 -13.62 -21.93
N PRO A 102 18.32 -12.36 -22.29
CA PRO A 102 17.37 -11.24 -22.25
C PRO A 102 16.16 -11.41 -23.17
N GLU A 103 16.28 -12.21 -24.24
CA GLU A 103 15.24 -12.46 -25.23
C GLU A 103 14.37 -13.66 -24.90
N PHE A 104 14.71 -14.42 -23.85
CA PHE A 104 13.93 -15.57 -23.43
C PHE A 104 12.48 -15.19 -23.13
N SER A 105 11.55 -15.97 -23.67
CA SER A 105 10.14 -15.89 -23.33
C SER A 105 9.53 -17.29 -23.28
N GLY A 106 8.83 -17.57 -22.19
CA GLY A 106 8.27 -18.89 -21.93
C GLY A 106 8.33 -19.28 -20.46
N LEU A 107 7.86 -20.50 -20.16
CA LEU A 107 7.94 -21.10 -18.85
C LEU A 107 9.38 -21.56 -18.57
N PHE A 108 9.95 -21.16 -17.42
CA PHE A 108 11.31 -21.55 -17.04
C PHE A 108 11.40 -22.30 -15.71
N LEU A 109 10.37 -22.22 -14.86
CA LEU A 109 10.36 -22.91 -13.56
C LEU A 109 8.92 -23.19 -13.12
N VAL A 110 8.71 -24.35 -12.50
CA VAL A 110 7.49 -24.68 -11.77
C VAL A 110 7.82 -25.02 -10.33
N ILE A 111 7.14 -24.37 -9.37
CA ILE A 111 7.23 -24.70 -7.95
C ILE A 111 5.94 -25.38 -7.52
N LYS A 112 6.00 -26.56 -6.92
CA LYS A 112 4.86 -27.20 -6.24
C LYS A 112 4.90 -26.91 -4.75
N SER A 113 3.75 -26.66 -4.14
CA SER A 113 3.60 -26.51 -2.69
C SER A 113 2.20 -26.90 -2.23
N ASN A 114 2.06 -27.36 -0.99
CA ASN A 114 0.75 -27.60 -0.39
C ASN A 114 0.17 -26.30 0.21
N ALA A 115 -1.10 -26.01 -0.06
CA ALA A 115 -1.83 -24.94 0.60
C ALA A 115 -3.33 -25.28 0.76
N PRO A 116 -4.03 -24.68 1.74
CA PRO A 116 -5.47 -24.89 1.92
C PRO A 116 -6.25 -24.42 0.69
N ALA A 117 -7.21 -25.24 0.24
CA ALA A 117 -8.11 -24.90 -0.86
C ALA A 117 -9.57 -25.31 -0.58
N PRO A 118 -10.56 -24.57 -1.11
CA PRO A 118 -11.97 -24.94 -1.01
C PRO A 118 -12.30 -26.09 -1.99
N ILE A 119 -11.98 -27.33 -1.63
CA ILE A 119 -12.32 -28.51 -2.44
C ILE A 119 -13.81 -28.83 -2.34
N TRP A 120 -14.41 -29.24 -3.46
CA TRP A 120 -15.76 -29.78 -3.51
C TRP A 120 -15.86 -31.16 -2.83
N GLU A 121 -16.95 -31.35 -2.10
CA GLU A 121 -17.43 -32.61 -1.53
C GLU A 121 -18.76 -32.92 -2.18
N VAL A 122 -18.87 -34.11 -2.78
CA VAL A 122 -20.09 -34.60 -3.42
C VAL A 122 -20.73 -35.65 -2.52
N LYS A 123 -21.95 -35.39 -2.07
CA LYS A 123 -22.73 -36.32 -1.27
C LYS A 123 -23.82 -36.97 -2.10
N ARG A 124 -24.01 -38.27 -1.89
CA ARG A 124 -25.09 -39.07 -2.47
C ARG A 124 -26.04 -39.53 -1.38
N ASN A 125 -27.32 -39.66 -1.72
CA ASN A 125 -28.32 -40.27 -0.85
C ASN A 125 -28.26 -41.81 -0.94
N GLY A 126 -29.07 -42.51 -0.14
CA GLY A 126 -29.13 -43.98 -0.16
C GLY A 126 -29.59 -44.60 -1.49
N GLN A 127 -30.12 -43.80 -2.41
CA GLN A 127 -30.50 -44.22 -3.77
C GLN A 127 -29.40 -43.92 -4.81
N GLY A 128 -28.20 -43.53 -4.37
CA GLY A 128 -27.07 -43.21 -5.25
C GLY A 128 -27.18 -41.87 -5.99
N ARG A 129 -28.22 -41.06 -5.74
CA ARG A 129 -28.41 -39.75 -6.37
C ARG A 129 -27.65 -38.67 -5.61
N ILE A 130 -27.08 -37.70 -6.33
CA ILE A 130 -26.38 -36.55 -5.72
C ILE A 130 -27.39 -35.73 -4.90
N SER A 131 -27.16 -35.64 -3.60
CA SER A 131 -27.97 -34.88 -2.65
C SER A 131 -27.41 -33.48 -2.39
N GLU A 132 -26.08 -33.34 -2.30
CA GLU A 132 -25.43 -32.08 -1.98
C GLU A 132 -24.06 -32.00 -2.66
N ILE A 133 -23.72 -30.83 -3.19
CA ILE A 133 -22.36 -30.48 -3.66
C ILE A 133 -21.97 -29.21 -2.94
N ARG A 134 -20.95 -29.29 -2.09
CA ARG A 134 -20.51 -28.15 -1.25
C ARG A 134 -19.01 -28.14 -1.08
N HIS A 135 -18.47 -27.02 -0.58
CA HIS A 135 -17.09 -27.02 -0.12
C HIS A 135 -16.96 -27.75 1.21
N ARG A 136 -15.84 -28.47 1.40
CA ARG A 136 -15.48 -29.05 2.70
C ARG A 136 -15.34 -27.94 3.75
N LYS A 137 -15.90 -28.17 4.95
CA LYS A 137 -15.87 -27.19 6.06
C LYS A 137 -14.44 -26.84 6.49
N SER A 138 -13.57 -27.85 6.59
CA SER A 138 -12.12 -27.66 6.75
C SER A 138 -11.45 -27.75 5.39
N TRP A 139 -10.74 -26.70 4.99
CA TRP A 139 -10.03 -26.65 3.72
C TRP A 139 -8.80 -27.57 3.77
N PRO A 140 -8.79 -28.68 3.01
CA PRO A 140 -7.65 -29.57 3.01
C PRO A 140 -6.45 -28.91 2.35
N TYR A 141 -5.25 -29.34 2.75
CA TYR A 141 -4.03 -28.98 2.04
C TYR A 141 -3.96 -29.76 0.72
N VAL A 142 -3.88 -29.02 -0.39
CA VAL A 142 -3.74 -29.59 -1.73
C VAL A 142 -2.56 -29.00 -2.46
N ARG A 143 -2.14 -29.70 -3.50
CA ARG A 143 -1.08 -29.24 -4.40
C ARG A 143 -1.53 -27.98 -5.15
N HIS A 144 -0.76 -26.92 -4.95
CA HIS A 144 -0.74 -25.76 -5.82
C HIS A 144 0.57 -25.75 -6.60
N PHE A 145 0.48 -25.28 -7.83
CA PHE A 145 1.62 -25.13 -8.72
C PHE A 145 1.81 -23.66 -9.06
N TYR A 146 3.05 -23.19 -9.04
CA TYR A 146 3.45 -21.81 -9.30
C TYR A 146 4.33 -21.84 -10.54
N PHE A 147 3.74 -21.43 -11.65
CA PHE A 147 4.40 -21.34 -12.94
C PHE A 147 5.10 -20.00 -13.03
N HIS A 148 6.43 -20.01 -13.15
CA HIS A 148 7.25 -18.83 -13.35
C HIS A 148 7.67 -18.76 -14.81
N LEU A 149 7.23 -17.69 -15.48
CA LEU A 149 7.42 -17.49 -16.92
C LEU A 149 7.87 -16.06 -17.22
N ILE A 150 8.52 -15.88 -18.36
CA ILE A 150 8.88 -14.56 -18.90
C ILE A 150 7.98 -14.23 -20.10
N ASP A 151 7.21 -13.17 -19.98
CA ASP A 151 6.46 -12.56 -21.07
C ASP A 151 7.28 -11.47 -21.75
N ARG A 152 7.19 -11.36 -23.08
CA ARG A 152 7.96 -10.40 -23.87
C ARG A 152 7.72 -8.94 -23.44
N GLU A 153 6.50 -8.59 -23.07
CA GLU A 153 6.11 -7.21 -22.70
C GLU A 153 6.14 -6.99 -21.20
N TRP A 154 5.67 -7.98 -20.45
CA TRP A 154 5.45 -7.87 -19.01
C TRP A 154 6.63 -8.33 -18.16
N GLY A 155 7.51 -9.15 -18.74
CA GLY A 155 8.60 -9.75 -18.00
C GLY A 155 8.14 -10.89 -17.11
N HIS A 156 8.64 -10.98 -15.88
CA HIS A 156 8.33 -12.08 -14.99
C HIS A 156 6.86 -12.09 -14.56
N ILE A 157 6.17 -13.18 -14.89
CA ILE A 157 4.81 -13.47 -14.46
C ILE A 157 4.84 -14.75 -13.63
N THR A 158 4.08 -14.75 -12.54
CA THR A 158 3.83 -15.96 -11.76
C THR A 158 2.35 -16.33 -11.81
N ILE A 159 2.03 -17.56 -12.20
CA ILE A 159 0.67 -18.10 -12.16
C ILE A 159 0.60 -19.19 -11.11
N ARG A 160 -0.13 -18.94 -10.03
CA ARG A 160 -0.46 -19.95 -9.01
C ARG A 160 -1.79 -20.60 -9.40
N ILE A 161 -1.83 -21.91 -9.59
CA ILE A 161 -3.05 -22.67 -9.89
C ILE A 161 -3.29 -23.77 -8.86
N CYS A 162 -4.56 -24.00 -8.51
CA CYS A 162 -4.99 -25.19 -7.78
C CYS A 162 -5.18 -26.34 -8.77
N SER A 163 -4.61 -27.52 -8.50
CA SER A 163 -4.82 -28.68 -9.39
C SER A 163 -6.22 -29.28 -9.28
N TYR A 164 -7.00 -28.94 -8.26
CA TYR A 164 -8.37 -29.41 -8.11
C TYR A 164 -9.36 -28.54 -8.89
N PRO A 165 -10.42 -29.13 -9.50
CA PRO A 165 -11.53 -28.38 -10.06
C PRO A 165 -12.15 -27.41 -9.04
N PRO A 166 -12.52 -26.18 -9.44
CA PRO A 166 -12.58 -25.66 -10.81
C PRO A 166 -11.28 -24.97 -11.26
N PHE A 167 -10.12 -25.43 -10.77
CA PHE A 167 -8.79 -24.94 -11.16
C PHE A 167 -8.61 -23.43 -10.90
N GLY A 168 -9.04 -22.97 -9.71
CA GLY A 168 -8.88 -21.56 -9.33
C GLY A 168 -7.40 -21.14 -9.37
N ALA A 169 -7.12 -19.98 -9.94
CA ALA A 169 -5.76 -19.50 -10.12
C ALA A 169 -5.58 -18.03 -9.73
N GLN A 170 -4.32 -17.64 -9.52
CA GLN A 170 -3.90 -16.26 -9.29
C GLN A 170 -2.74 -15.93 -10.23
N LEU A 171 -2.86 -14.82 -10.95
CA LEU A 171 -1.78 -14.28 -11.77
C LEU A 171 -1.16 -13.09 -11.04
N ILE A 172 0.17 -13.09 -10.93
CA ILE A 172 0.96 -12.07 -10.26
C ILE A 172 1.86 -11.44 -11.31
N LEU A 173 1.66 -10.15 -11.56
CA LEU A 173 2.34 -9.35 -12.57
C LEU A 173 3.19 -8.26 -11.91
N ASN A 174 4.36 -7.96 -12.49
CA ASN A 174 5.25 -6.89 -12.08
C ASN A 174 5.18 -5.71 -13.07
N GLY A 175 4.60 -4.59 -12.65
CA GLY A 175 4.46 -3.41 -13.50
C GLY A 175 5.76 -2.63 -13.70
N HIS A 176 6.71 -2.66 -12.75
CA HIS A 176 8.02 -2.03 -12.95
C HIS A 176 8.82 -2.74 -14.05
N GLU A 177 8.76 -4.07 -14.13
CA GLU A 177 9.45 -4.81 -15.19
C GLU A 177 8.86 -4.52 -16.57
N ARG A 178 7.53 -4.39 -16.66
CA ARG A 178 6.86 -3.90 -17.88
C ARG A 178 7.37 -2.51 -18.28
N VAL A 179 7.41 -1.56 -17.35
CA VAL A 179 7.90 -0.20 -17.64
C VAL A 179 9.37 -0.22 -18.08
N GLU A 180 10.20 -1.05 -17.45
CA GLU A 180 11.60 -1.22 -17.85
C GLU A 180 11.73 -1.75 -19.28
N ARG A 181 11.00 -2.82 -19.64
CA ARG A 181 11.00 -3.38 -21.00
C ARG A 181 10.54 -2.36 -22.04
N GLN A 182 9.50 -1.59 -21.72
CA GLN A 182 9.03 -0.53 -22.61
C GLN A 182 10.03 0.63 -22.73
N ALA A 183 10.69 1.01 -21.63
CA ALA A 183 11.74 2.01 -21.64
C ALA A 183 12.90 1.57 -22.56
N ARG A 184 13.35 0.31 -22.46
CA ARG A 184 14.38 -0.25 -23.34
C ARG A 184 13.97 -0.19 -24.82
N ARG A 185 12.74 -0.60 -25.16
CA ARG A 185 12.21 -0.52 -26.53
C ARG A 185 12.16 0.91 -27.07
N LYS A 186 11.79 1.87 -26.22
CA LYS A 186 11.77 3.31 -26.55
C LYS A 186 13.13 4.00 -26.38
N ARG A 187 14.22 3.24 -26.13
CA ARG A 187 15.59 3.74 -25.91
C ARG A 187 15.71 4.77 -24.79
N VAL A 188 14.85 4.69 -23.78
CA VAL A 188 14.94 5.47 -22.54
C VAL A 188 15.87 4.73 -21.58
N ALA A 189 17.02 5.33 -21.26
CA ALA A 189 17.98 4.73 -20.35
C ALA A 189 17.42 4.74 -18.92
N VAL A 190 17.42 3.58 -18.25
CA VAL A 190 16.95 3.41 -16.87
C VAL A 190 17.88 2.50 -16.09
N VAL A 191 18.09 2.80 -14.81
CA VAL A 191 18.80 1.94 -13.86
C VAL A 191 17.87 1.67 -12.68
N LYS A 192 17.79 0.41 -12.27
CA LYS A 192 16.85 -0.08 -11.27
C LYS A 192 17.57 -0.68 -10.06
N ASP A 193 17.03 -0.45 -8.87
CA ASP A 193 17.35 -1.16 -7.63
C ASP A 193 16.08 -1.84 -7.10
N GLY A 194 16.02 -3.17 -7.23
CA GLY A 194 14.80 -3.95 -6.98
C GLY A 194 13.65 -3.51 -7.89
N ASN A 195 12.53 -3.07 -7.32
CA ASN A 195 11.40 -2.54 -8.10
C ASN A 195 11.39 -0.99 -8.13
N CYS A 196 12.53 -0.30 -8.18
CA CYS A 196 12.57 1.16 -8.20
C CYS A 196 13.62 1.70 -9.17
N PHE A 197 13.24 2.64 -10.03
CA PHE A 197 14.16 3.33 -10.94
C PHE A 197 14.91 4.42 -10.17
N ILE A 198 16.23 4.26 -10.06
CA ILE A 198 17.11 5.14 -9.25
C ILE A 198 17.96 6.09 -10.11
N GLU A 199 18.09 5.77 -11.40
CA GLU A 199 18.71 6.64 -12.42
C GLU A 199 17.96 6.48 -13.74
N GLY A 200 18.00 7.50 -14.57
CA GLY A 200 17.38 7.49 -15.88
C GLY A 200 17.68 8.74 -16.69
N SER A 201 17.46 8.67 -18.00
CA SER A 201 17.64 9.82 -18.91
C SER A 201 16.43 10.75 -18.99
N ASP A 202 15.21 10.23 -18.76
CA ASP A 202 13.96 11.00 -18.80
C ASP A 202 12.91 10.37 -17.85
N PHE A 203 12.74 10.95 -16.66
CA PHE A 203 11.74 10.48 -15.69
C PHE A 203 10.30 10.83 -16.08
N SER A 204 10.10 11.87 -16.90
CA SER A 204 8.79 12.18 -17.45
C SER A 204 8.35 11.10 -18.45
N ALA A 205 9.26 10.56 -19.25
CA ALA A 205 8.98 9.39 -20.10
C ALA A 205 8.64 8.15 -19.28
N ILE A 206 9.38 7.87 -18.20
CA ILE A 206 9.09 6.75 -17.30
C ILE A 206 7.71 6.92 -16.66
N SER A 207 7.38 8.13 -16.20
CA SER A 207 6.05 8.44 -15.64
C SER A 207 4.95 8.22 -16.68
N ARG A 208 5.14 8.67 -17.94
CA ARG A 208 4.19 8.39 -19.04
C ARG A 208 3.98 6.89 -19.23
N LEU A 209 5.05 6.10 -19.29
CA LEU A 209 4.98 4.63 -19.40
C LEU A 209 4.24 3.97 -18.22
N GLY A 210 4.46 4.48 -17.00
CA GLY A 210 3.72 4.05 -15.82
C GLY A 210 2.23 4.37 -15.89
N THR A 211 1.87 5.57 -16.37
CA THR A 211 0.47 5.98 -16.53
C THR A 211 -0.27 5.28 -17.67
N GLU A 212 0.44 4.71 -18.66
CA GLU A 212 -0.19 3.89 -19.70
C GLU A 212 -0.98 2.71 -19.11
N PHE A 213 -0.60 2.24 -17.92
CA PHE A 213 -1.30 1.17 -17.21
C PHE A 213 -2.67 1.58 -16.64
N SER A 214 -2.94 2.88 -16.54
CA SER A 214 -4.23 3.40 -16.10
C SER A 214 -5.18 3.70 -17.27
N ARG A 215 -4.81 3.38 -18.51
CA ARG A 215 -5.65 3.62 -19.70
C ARG A 215 -6.85 2.67 -19.72
N SER A 216 -7.95 3.11 -20.34
CA SER A 216 -9.22 2.39 -20.43
C SER A 216 -9.12 1.03 -21.14
N ASP A 217 -8.14 0.84 -22.02
CA ASP A 217 -7.92 -0.40 -22.76
C ASP A 217 -7.06 -1.44 -22.00
N THR A 218 -6.47 -1.04 -20.87
CA THR A 218 -5.62 -1.92 -20.05
C THR A 218 -6.32 -3.21 -19.59
N PRO A 219 -7.58 -3.19 -19.10
CA PRO A 219 -8.29 -4.40 -18.70
C PRO A 219 -8.37 -5.45 -19.82
N THR A 220 -8.63 -5.01 -21.06
CA THR A 220 -8.71 -5.90 -22.23
C THR A 220 -7.36 -6.53 -22.54
N ARG A 221 -6.28 -5.72 -22.57
CA ARG A 221 -4.91 -6.24 -22.82
C ARG A 221 -4.46 -7.20 -21.72
N LEU A 222 -4.76 -6.89 -20.46
CA LEU A 222 -4.48 -7.78 -19.33
C LEU A 222 -5.23 -9.08 -19.43
N ARG A 223 -6.52 -9.04 -19.82
CA ARG A 223 -7.30 -10.26 -20.06
C ARG A 223 -6.64 -11.13 -21.11
N GLN A 224 -6.28 -10.56 -22.27
CA GLN A 224 -5.60 -11.30 -23.34
C GLN A 224 -4.27 -11.92 -22.89
N LEU A 225 -3.46 -11.17 -22.13
CA LEU A 225 -2.23 -11.70 -21.51
C LEU A 225 -2.53 -12.88 -20.58
N CYS A 226 -3.50 -12.72 -19.69
CA CYS A 226 -3.87 -13.74 -18.71
C CYS A 226 -4.36 -15.01 -19.43
N GLU A 227 -5.26 -14.86 -20.40
CA GLU A 227 -5.83 -15.96 -21.17
C GLU A 227 -4.77 -16.68 -21.99
N ARG A 228 -3.88 -15.93 -22.67
CA ARG A 228 -2.76 -16.49 -23.42
C ARG A 228 -1.95 -17.46 -22.55
N TRP A 229 -1.52 -17.02 -21.38
CA TRP A 229 -0.66 -17.86 -20.52
C TRP A 229 -1.47 -18.92 -19.76
N ILE A 230 -2.54 -18.55 -19.07
CA ILE A 230 -3.25 -19.51 -18.20
C ILE A 230 -3.80 -20.69 -18.99
N TYR A 231 -4.27 -20.49 -20.24
CA TYR A 231 -4.78 -21.60 -21.04
C TYR A 231 -3.65 -22.43 -21.66
N SER A 232 -2.58 -21.80 -22.17
CA SER A 232 -1.52 -22.52 -22.90
C SER A 232 -0.48 -23.19 -22.01
N VAL A 233 -0.19 -22.66 -20.81
CA VAL A 233 0.88 -23.17 -19.93
C VAL A 233 0.42 -23.68 -18.58
N CYS A 234 -0.88 -23.57 -18.24
CA CYS A 234 -1.41 -24.06 -16.96
C CYS A 234 -2.62 -24.99 -17.16
N LEU A 235 -3.75 -24.45 -17.62
CA LEU A 235 -5.01 -25.19 -17.71
C LEU A 235 -4.94 -26.36 -18.70
N CYS A 236 -4.10 -26.29 -19.73
CA CYS A 236 -3.87 -27.37 -20.70
C CYS A 236 -3.50 -28.72 -20.05
N PHE A 237 -2.92 -28.70 -18.83
CA PHE A 237 -2.63 -29.93 -18.09
C PHE A 237 -3.87 -30.52 -17.40
N ALA A 238 -4.88 -29.70 -17.09
CA ALA A 238 -6.15 -30.11 -16.49
C ALA A 238 -7.19 -30.50 -17.54
N LEU A 239 -7.39 -29.65 -18.54
CA LEU A 239 -8.39 -29.80 -19.60
C LEU A 239 -7.70 -29.67 -20.95
N SER A 240 -7.97 -30.61 -21.88
CA SER A 240 -7.58 -30.43 -23.28
C SER A 240 -8.36 -29.26 -23.90
N ASN A 241 -7.94 -28.77 -25.06
CA ASN A 241 -8.70 -27.76 -25.80
C ASN A 241 -10.12 -28.25 -26.11
N GLU A 242 -10.25 -29.52 -26.51
CA GLU A 242 -11.55 -30.17 -26.76
C GLU A 242 -12.42 -30.22 -25.49
N ASP A 243 -11.87 -30.65 -24.35
CA ASP A 243 -12.59 -30.70 -23.07
C ASP A 243 -13.03 -29.29 -22.63
N ARG A 244 -12.17 -28.29 -22.83
CA ARG A 244 -12.47 -26.90 -22.49
C ARG A 244 -13.61 -26.36 -23.36
N ASP A 245 -13.58 -26.60 -24.65
CA ASP A 245 -14.59 -26.12 -25.60
C ASP A 245 -15.92 -26.86 -25.37
N ARG A 246 -15.89 -28.18 -25.19
CA ARG A 246 -17.05 -29.02 -24.84
C ARG A 246 -17.72 -28.57 -23.53
N SER A 247 -16.91 -28.29 -22.51
CA SER A 247 -17.41 -27.86 -21.20
C SER A 247 -17.64 -26.36 -21.06
N ARG A 248 -17.37 -25.58 -22.12
CA ARG A 248 -17.47 -24.11 -22.15
C ARG A 248 -16.69 -23.43 -21.01
N PHE A 249 -15.57 -24.02 -20.61
CA PHE A 249 -14.80 -23.53 -19.48
C PHE A 249 -14.10 -22.21 -19.85
N GLN A 250 -14.46 -21.13 -19.15
CA GLN A 250 -13.85 -19.82 -19.35
C GLN A 250 -13.62 -19.09 -18.02
N TYR A 251 -12.40 -18.63 -17.81
CA TYR A 251 -12.05 -17.80 -16.66
C TYR A 251 -12.65 -16.40 -16.76
N GLN A 252 -13.14 -15.91 -15.63
CA GLN A 252 -13.29 -14.48 -15.35
C GLN A 252 -12.19 -14.02 -14.40
N TYR A 253 -11.88 -12.73 -14.46
CA TYR A 253 -10.77 -12.13 -13.72
C TYR A 253 -11.27 -11.09 -12.74
N SER A 254 -10.74 -11.13 -11.52
CA SER A 254 -10.96 -10.09 -10.52
C SER A 254 -9.65 -9.64 -9.91
N VAL A 255 -9.50 -8.34 -9.69
CA VAL A 255 -8.37 -7.76 -8.98
C VAL A 255 -8.42 -8.21 -7.52
N PHE A 256 -7.32 -8.82 -7.05
CA PHE A 256 -7.16 -9.24 -5.67
C PHE A 256 -6.32 -8.23 -4.89
N GLN A 257 -5.09 -7.99 -5.31
CA GLN A 257 -4.14 -7.09 -4.66
C GLN A 257 -3.53 -6.14 -5.69
N LEU A 258 -3.30 -4.90 -5.27
CA LEU A 258 -2.64 -3.86 -6.06
C LEU A 258 -1.61 -3.13 -5.21
N GLU A 259 -0.47 -2.81 -5.81
CA GLU A 259 0.54 -1.93 -5.23
C GLU A 259 0.81 -0.77 -6.20
N LEU A 260 0.73 0.46 -5.72
CA LEU A 260 1.02 1.68 -6.47
C LEU A 260 2.13 2.43 -5.74
N SER A 261 3.12 2.91 -6.47
CA SER A 261 4.22 3.69 -5.93
C SER A 261 4.33 5.06 -6.59
N ARG A 262 4.64 6.08 -5.79
CA ARG A 262 5.18 7.38 -6.21
C ARG A 262 6.63 7.44 -5.77
N ASN A 263 7.52 7.78 -6.67
CA ASN A 263 8.95 7.77 -6.44
C ASN A 263 9.49 9.18 -6.70
N LEU A 264 10.10 9.78 -5.68
CA LEU A 264 10.68 11.12 -5.72
C LEU A 264 12.20 10.99 -5.75
N LEU A 265 12.81 11.39 -6.87
CA LEU A 265 14.25 11.30 -7.05
C LEU A 265 14.89 12.64 -6.71
N PHE A 266 15.77 12.65 -5.71
CA PHE A 266 16.49 13.85 -5.30
C PHE A 266 17.79 14.02 -6.09
N TRP A 267 18.21 15.28 -6.27
CA TRP A 267 19.53 15.60 -6.82
C TRP A 267 20.68 15.06 -5.95
N ARG A 268 20.51 15.11 -4.62
CA ARG A 268 21.51 14.67 -3.62
C ARG A 268 20.89 13.75 -2.57
N GLY A 269 21.54 12.62 -2.30
CA GLY A 269 21.07 11.65 -1.30
C GLY A 269 21.14 12.18 0.14
N THR A 270 22.09 13.05 0.43
CA THR A 270 22.22 13.74 1.73
C THR A 270 21.02 14.66 2.00
N THR A 271 20.61 15.43 0.99
CA THR A 271 19.42 16.29 1.04
C THR A 271 18.14 15.48 1.25
N MET A 272 17.97 14.38 0.50
CA MET A 272 16.84 13.45 0.69
C MET A 272 16.78 12.95 2.14
N ASN A 273 17.91 12.57 2.72
CA ASN A 273 17.96 12.07 4.10
C ASN A 273 17.56 13.16 5.10
N GLN A 274 18.05 14.39 4.93
CA GLN A 274 17.66 15.51 5.78
C GLN A 274 16.15 15.78 5.70
N VAL A 275 15.57 15.77 4.51
CA VAL A 275 14.13 15.90 4.30
C VAL A 275 13.38 14.79 5.01
N PHE A 276 13.81 13.54 4.82
CA PHE A 276 13.11 12.39 5.38
C PHE A 276 13.19 12.32 6.91
N GLN A 277 14.35 12.60 7.50
CA GLN A 277 14.50 12.66 8.96
C GLN A 277 13.62 13.77 9.56
N LYS A 278 13.65 14.99 8.98
CA LYS A 278 12.78 16.09 9.42
C LYS A 278 11.29 15.75 9.29
N LEU A 279 10.91 15.00 8.26
CA LEU A 279 9.54 14.52 8.09
C LEU A 279 9.17 13.55 9.21
N VAL A 280 10.01 12.55 9.49
CA VAL A 280 9.78 11.59 10.58
C VAL A 280 9.68 12.29 11.92
N ASP A 281 10.63 13.18 12.25
CA ASP A 281 10.66 13.91 13.52
C ASP A 281 9.40 14.74 13.76
N ARG A 282 8.92 15.44 12.72
CA ARG A 282 7.78 16.36 12.84
C ARG A 282 6.43 15.66 12.79
N THR A 283 6.32 14.53 12.09
CA THR A 283 5.02 13.88 11.83
C THR A 283 4.76 12.64 12.69
N ARG A 284 5.80 12.05 13.31
CA ARG A 284 5.67 10.83 14.12
C ARG A 284 4.70 10.96 15.29
N ALA A 285 4.86 12.01 16.09
CA ALA A 285 4.00 12.22 17.25
C ALA A 285 2.58 12.66 16.85
N PRO A 286 2.38 13.67 15.97
CA PRO A 286 1.03 14.10 15.59
C PRO A 286 0.20 13.01 14.91
N LEU A 287 0.80 12.20 14.03
CA LEU A 287 0.08 11.16 13.29
C LEU A 287 -0.01 9.82 14.03
N ALA A 288 0.42 9.76 15.30
CA ALA A 288 0.41 8.56 16.16
C ALA A 288 0.95 7.30 15.44
N LEU A 289 2.16 7.43 14.86
CA LEU A 289 2.73 6.37 14.03
C LEU A 289 3.24 5.20 14.89
N ASN A 290 2.41 4.16 15.02
CA ASN A 290 2.69 2.97 15.84
C ASN A 290 3.84 2.08 15.31
N GLN A 291 4.29 2.26 14.05
CA GLN A 291 5.35 1.46 13.42
C GLN A 291 6.32 2.34 12.63
N VAL A 292 7.20 3.06 13.32
CA VAL A 292 8.45 3.55 12.71
C VAL A 292 9.51 2.50 12.98
N LYS A 293 9.89 1.74 11.94
CA LYS A 293 11.01 0.79 12.03
C LYS A 293 12.19 1.41 11.28
N THR A 294 13.22 1.82 12.02
CA THR A 294 14.52 2.12 11.44
C THR A 294 15.28 0.82 11.34
N ILE A 295 15.53 0.35 10.13
CA ILE A 295 16.46 -0.74 9.86
C ILE A 295 17.78 -0.06 9.54
N PHE A 296 18.73 -0.13 10.48
CA PHE A 296 20.06 0.45 10.29
C PHE A 296 20.75 -0.21 9.08
N GLY A 297 21.24 0.64 8.19
CA GLY A 297 22.07 0.34 7.03
C GLY A 297 23.32 1.23 7.06
N PHE A 298 24.04 1.32 5.94
CA PHE A 298 25.30 2.09 5.91
C PHE A 298 25.06 3.61 5.82
N SER A 299 25.77 4.38 6.65
CA SER A 299 25.56 5.82 6.87
C SER A 299 26.09 6.76 5.76
N TYR A 300 26.68 6.24 4.67
CA TYR A 300 27.34 7.08 3.65
C TYR A 300 26.52 7.21 2.36
N ARG A 301 25.63 8.20 2.30
CA ARG A 301 24.81 8.49 1.10
C ARG A 301 25.57 9.32 0.05
N PRO A 302 25.33 9.12 -1.26
CA PRO A 302 26.03 9.85 -2.32
C PRO A 302 25.77 11.36 -2.27
N HIS A 303 26.84 12.16 -2.28
CA HIS A 303 26.79 13.63 -2.24
C HIS A 303 26.62 14.28 -3.63
N GLN A 304 27.12 13.62 -4.69
CA GLN A 304 27.04 14.10 -6.08
C GLN A 304 26.51 13.00 -7.01
N ILE A 305 25.87 13.41 -8.10
CA ILE A 305 25.53 12.53 -9.23
C ILE A 305 26.84 12.10 -9.89
N LYS A 306 27.01 10.81 -10.16
CA LYS A 306 28.13 10.36 -11.01
C LYS A 306 27.92 10.95 -12.40
N GLN A 307 28.79 11.88 -12.80
CA GLN A 307 28.82 12.47 -14.13
C GLN A 307 28.90 11.35 -15.18
N ARG A 308 28.01 11.38 -16.18
CA ARG A 308 28.06 10.51 -17.36
C ARG A 308 29.23 10.95 -18.22
N GLY A 309 30.35 10.25 -18.11
CA GLY A 309 31.57 10.61 -18.84
C GLY A 309 32.73 9.72 -18.45
N ARG A 310 32.58 8.40 -18.63
CA ARG A 310 33.67 7.46 -18.82
C ARG A 310 33.06 6.16 -19.30
N GLU A 311 33.29 5.82 -20.56
CA GLU A 311 33.07 4.49 -21.09
C GLU A 311 33.83 3.49 -20.22
N ARG A 312 33.09 2.80 -19.35
CA ARG A 312 33.35 1.41 -19.04
C ARG A 312 32.06 0.68 -19.37
N THR A 313 32.01 0.18 -20.60
CA THR A 313 31.09 -0.87 -21.01
C THR A 313 31.46 -2.11 -20.21
N GLU A 314 31.02 -2.17 -18.96
CA GLU A 314 31.10 -3.35 -18.12
C GLU A 314 29.75 -3.50 -17.42
N VAL A 315 29.06 -4.56 -17.82
CA VAL A 315 27.79 -5.09 -17.29
C VAL A 315 27.91 -5.49 -15.79
N SER A 316 29.00 -5.15 -15.11
CA SER A 316 29.34 -5.51 -13.74
C SER A 316 29.34 -4.31 -12.80
N LYS A 317 28.16 -3.88 -12.32
CA LYS A 317 28.05 -3.18 -11.02
C LYS A 317 26.69 -3.29 -10.33
N ALA A 318 26.01 -4.42 -10.52
CA ALA A 318 25.02 -4.93 -9.57
C ALA A 318 25.67 -5.41 -8.23
N VAL A 319 27.00 -5.32 -8.10
CA VAL A 319 27.82 -5.91 -7.01
C VAL A 319 28.26 -4.88 -5.94
N GLN A 320 27.56 -3.74 -5.80
CA GLN A 320 27.68 -2.92 -4.58
C GLN A 320 26.29 -2.59 -4.05
N ALA A 321 25.54 -3.61 -3.64
CA ALA A 321 24.31 -3.46 -2.89
C ALA A 321 24.62 -2.88 -1.49
N LYS A 322 24.87 -1.56 -1.44
CA LYS A 322 24.88 -0.80 -0.20
C LYS A 322 23.43 -0.58 0.19
N SER A 323 22.89 -1.39 1.10
CA SER A 323 21.61 -1.09 1.74
C SER A 323 21.80 0.13 2.65
N TYR A 324 21.29 1.28 2.22
CA TYR A 324 21.24 2.50 3.04
C TYR A 324 20.18 2.34 4.14
N ASP A 325 20.33 3.10 5.23
CA ASP A 325 19.41 3.11 6.39
C ASP A 325 17.94 3.20 5.97
N LEU A 326 17.19 2.10 6.10
CA LEU A 326 15.77 1.99 5.77
C LEU A 326 14.95 2.49 6.96
N THR A 327 14.71 3.80 7.05
CA THR A 327 13.64 4.29 7.92
C THR A 327 12.32 4.04 7.18
N VAL A 328 11.46 3.18 7.73
CA VAL A 328 10.14 2.92 7.13
C VAL A 328 9.07 3.65 7.93
N PHE A 329 8.50 4.68 7.30
CA PHE A 329 7.22 5.27 7.70
C PHE A 329 6.10 4.36 7.22
N LYS A 330 5.28 3.80 8.10
CA LYS A 330 4.20 2.87 7.69
C LYS A 330 2.92 3.11 8.47
N VAL A 331 1.81 3.21 7.74
CA VAL A 331 0.46 3.24 8.31
C VAL A 331 -0.36 2.11 7.71
N LYS A 332 -1.14 1.41 8.54
CA LYS A 332 -1.96 0.26 8.13
C LYS A 332 -3.40 0.45 8.61
N TRP A 333 -4.36 0.33 7.69
CA TRP A 333 -5.80 0.30 8.01
C TRP A 333 -6.43 -0.94 7.38
N GLY A 334 -6.69 -1.96 8.18
CA GLY A 334 -7.24 -3.23 7.67
C GLY A 334 -6.36 -3.82 6.56
N ASN A 335 -6.94 -3.92 5.35
CA ASN A 335 -6.28 -4.41 4.14
C ASN A 335 -5.56 -3.33 3.31
N LEU A 336 -5.44 -2.11 3.82
CA LEU A 336 -4.69 -1.02 3.20
C LEU A 336 -3.41 -0.74 3.97
N THR A 337 -2.32 -0.48 3.27
CA THR A 337 -1.06 -0.04 3.87
C THR A 337 -0.48 1.09 3.05
N LEU A 338 -0.12 2.19 3.71
CA LEU A 338 0.66 3.28 3.13
C LEU A 338 2.06 3.25 3.73
N LYS A 339 3.10 3.47 2.91
CA LYS A 339 4.49 3.50 3.37
C LYS A 339 5.29 4.61 2.70
N ILE A 340 6.22 5.23 3.41
CA ILE A 340 7.28 6.08 2.87
C ILE A 340 8.61 5.51 3.36
N TYR A 341 9.55 5.30 2.45
CA TYR A 341 10.89 4.82 2.77
C TYR A 341 11.88 5.23 1.70
N ASP A 342 13.15 5.29 2.06
CA ASP A 342 14.21 5.53 1.12
C ASP A 342 14.58 4.25 0.36
N LYS A 343 14.90 4.40 -0.92
CA LYS A 343 15.31 3.31 -1.81
C LYS A 343 16.51 3.76 -2.63
N GLY A 344 17.52 2.90 -2.73
CA GLY A 344 18.81 3.27 -3.31
C GLY A 344 19.45 4.47 -2.60
N GLY A 345 20.29 5.22 -3.32
CA GLY A 345 21.06 6.31 -2.71
C GLY A 345 20.31 7.64 -2.55
N ARG A 346 19.20 7.85 -3.26
CA ARG A 346 18.59 9.19 -3.44
C ARG A 346 17.10 9.21 -3.77
N VAL A 347 16.39 8.09 -3.65
CA VAL A 347 14.96 8.01 -3.97
C VAL A 347 14.15 7.89 -2.69
N LEU A 348 13.15 8.74 -2.54
CA LEU A 348 12.12 8.58 -1.53
C LEU A 348 10.89 7.94 -2.19
N ARG A 349 10.54 6.74 -1.75
CA ARG A 349 9.47 5.94 -2.33
C ARG A 349 8.27 5.90 -1.40
N ILE A 350 7.11 6.22 -1.97
CA ILE A 350 5.82 6.23 -1.31
C ILE A 350 4.95 5.15 -1.94
N GLU A 351 4.44 4.22 -1.15
CA GLU A 351 3.66 3.08 -1.63
C GLU A 351 2.27 3.02 -1.01
N VAL A 352 1.26 2.79 -1.84
CA VAL A 352 -0.07 2.32 -1.43
C VAL A 352 -0.17 0.83 -1.78
N VAL A 353 -0.42 0.01 -0.77
CA VAL A 353 -0.64 -1.43 -0.91
C VAL A 353 -2.07 -1.75 -0.50
N VAL A 354 -2.83 -2.27 -1.46
CA VAL A 354 -4.19 -2.79 -1.26
C VAL A 354 -4.08 -4.31 -1.25
N HIS A 355 -4.05 -4.91 -0.05
CA HIS A 355 -3.97 -6.37 0.13
C HIS A 355 -5.24 -7.10 -0.33
N ASN A 356 -6.37 -6.39 -0.39
CA ASN A 356 -7.63 -6.90 -0.92
C ASN A 356 -8.45 -5.77 -1.57
N ALA A 357 -8.67 -5.83 -2.88
CA ALA A 357 -9.39 -4.82 -3.65
C ALA A 357 -10.84 -4.58 -3.18
N LYS A 358 -11.46 -5.54 -2.47
CA LYS A 358 -12.79 -5.35 -1.86
C LYS A 358 -12.81 -4.17 -0.87
N GLU A 359 -11.68 -3.89 -0.23
CA GLU A 359 -11.53 -2.78 0.72
C GLU A 359 -11.80 -1.42 0.05
N LEU A 360 -11.52 -1.31 -1.25
CA LEU A 360 -11.75 -0.10 -2.04
C LEU A 360 -13.21 0.12 -2.45
N ARG A 361 -14.15 -0.79 -2.13
CA ARG A 361 -15.61 -0.60 -2.30
C ARG A 361 -16.07 -0.03 -3.66
N CYS A 362 -15.37 -0.30 -4.75
CA CYS A 362 -15.71 0.16 -6.12
C CYS A 362 -15.86 -1.00 -7.11
N GLY A 363 -16.13 -2.21 -6.59
CA GLY A 363 -16.09 -3.45 -7.35
C GLY A 363 -14.67 -3.97 -7.52
N LYS A 364 -14.55 -5.25 -7.90
CA LYS A 364 -13.25 -5.95 -8.02
C LYS A 364 -13.05 -6.66 -9.36
N MET A 365 -14.02 -6.60 -10.27
CA MET A 365 -13.84 -7.21 -11.60
C MET A 365 -12.70 -6.49 -12.34
N LEU A 366 -12.01 -7.19 -13.25
CA LEU A 366 -10.88 -6.64 -13.99
C LEU A 366 -11.23 -5.32 -14.70
N ASP A 367 -12.46 -5.17 -15.19
CA ASP A 367 -12.94 -3.96 -15.87
C ASP A 367 -13.00 -2.73 -14.95
N ARG A 368 -13.00 -2.93 -13.62
CA ARG A 368 -12.93 -1.85 -12.61
C ARG A 368 -11.51 -1.43 -12.28
N LEU A 369 -10.47 -2.02 -12.90
CA LEU A 369 -9.07 -1.70 -12.64
C LEU A 369 -8.76 -0.19 -12.75
N PRO A 370 -9.20 0.55 -13.79
CA PRO A 370 -8.93 1.99 -13.86
C PRO A 370 -9.52 2.77 -12.69
N THR A 371 -10.74 2.42 -12.26
CA THR A 371 -11.40 3.03 -11.09
C THR A 371 -10.65 2.72 -9.78
N LEU A 372 -10.16 1.49 -9.63
CA LEU A 372 -9.36 1.07 -8.48
C LEU A 372 -8.04 1.87 -8.42
N LEU A 373 -7.35 2.00 -9.55
CA LEU A 373 -6.09 2.75 -9.63
C LEU A 373 -6.27 4.24 -9.37
N ALA A 374 -7.31 4.87 -9.94
CA ALA A 374 -7.64 6.26 -9.66
C ALA A 374 -7.91 6.49 -8.17
N ARG A 375 -8.69 5.60 -7.54
CA ARG A 375 -8.92 5.67 -6.09
C ARG A 375 -7.62 5.52 -5.29
N MET A 376 -6.71 4.62 -5.68
CA MET A 376 -5.41 4.48 -5.03
C MET A 376 -4.53 5.73 -5.19
N GLN A 377 -4.55 6.38 -6.36
CA GLN A 377 -3.86 7.65 -6.61
C GLN A 377 -4.41 8.75 -5.68
N ASP A 378 -5.73 8.89 -5.58
CA ASP A 378 -6.35 9.87 -4.67
C ASP A 378 -5.97 9.63 -3.21
N MET A 379 -5.87 8.35 -2.79
CA MET A 379 -5.42 8.00 -1.45
C MET A 379 -3.97 8.40 -1.21
N LEU A 380 -3.10 8.19 -2.20
CA LEU A 380 -1.69 8.58 -2.13
C LEU A 380 -1.55 10.10 -2.02
N VAL A 381 -2.25 10.86 -2.86
CA VAL A 381 -2.24 12.33 -2.85
C VAL A 381 -2.71 12.87 -1.51
N ARG A 382 -3.91 12.45 -1.04
CA ARG A 382 -4.44 12.90 0.25
C ARG A 382 -3.50 12.61 1.42
N PHE A 383 -2.85 11.45 1.38
CA PHE A 383 -1.88 11.07 2.40
C PHE A 383 -0.65 11.98 2.39
N LEU A 384 -0.08 12.25 1.21
CA LEU A 384 1.05 13.17 1.07
C LEU A 384 0.68 14.60 1.46
N ASP A 385 -0.51 15.08 1.10
CA ASP A 385 -0.99 16.39 1.52
C ASP A 385 -1.14 16.49 3.04
N THR A 386 -1.62 15.42 3.68
CA THR A 386 -1.73 15.32 5.15
C THR A 386 -0.37 15.33 5.81
N VAL A 387 0.58 14.56 5.28
CA VAL A 387 1.97 14.52 5.78
C VAL A 387 2.63 15.88 5.62
N GLN A 388 2.44 16.55 4.49
CA GLN A 388 2.95 17.89 4.24
C GLN A 388 2.31 18.92 5.18
N ALA A 389 1.00 18.83 5.40
CA ALA A 389 0.28 19.69 6.33
C ALA A 389 0.78 19.53 7.77
N ALA A 390 1.10 18.31 8.19
CA ALA A 390 1.71 18.05 9.50
C ALA A 390 3.19 18.49 9.56
N HIS A 391 3.90 18.48 8.44
CA HIS A 391 5.31 18.89 8.35
C HIS A 391 5.50 20.42 8.39
N ILE A 392 4.56 21.16 7.77
CA ILE A 392 4.55 22.62 7.68
C ILE A 392 3.21 23.14 8.19
N SER A 393 3.18 23.36 9.50
CA SER A 393 2.03 23.84 10.23
C SER A 393 2.06 25.36 10.33
N PHE A 394 0.92 26.02 10.13
CA PHE A 394 0.76 27.48 10.28
C PHE A 394 -0.47 27.79 11.13
N LEU A 395 -0.37 28.87 11.92
CA LEU A 395 -1.48 29.40 12.71
C LEU A 395 -1.34 30.92 12.77
N ASP A 396 -2.28 31.65 12.18
CA ASP A 396 -2.40 33.10 12.37
C ASP A 396 -3.19 33.42 13.66
N VAL A 397 -3.04 34.67 14.12
CA VAL A 397 -3.64 35.16 15.38
C VAL A 397 -5.17 35.08 15.34
N GLY A 398 -5.79 35.50 14.23
CA GLY A 398 -7.25 35.49 14.07
C GLY A 398 -7.83 34.08 14.08
N THR A 399 -7.14 33.12 13.46
CA THR A 399 -7.51 31.69 13.55
C THR A 399 -7.34 31.17 14.97
N LEU A 400 -6.26 31.51 15.69
CA LEU A 400 -6.06 31.06 17.07
C LEU A 400 -7.18 31.57 18.00
N GLU A 401 -7.50 32.86 17.96
CA GLU A 401 -8.58 33.46 18.75
C GLU A 401 -9.93 32.84 18.36
N GLY A 402 -10.22 32.82 17.06
CA GLY A 402 -11.44 32.27 16.50
C GLY A 402 -11.66 30.79 16.84
N LEU A 403 -10.62 29.98 17.09
CA LEU A 403 -10.80 28.60 17.54
C LEU A 403 -11.40 28.51 18.94
N THR A 404 -11.03 29.42 19.84
CA THR A 404 -11.49 29.42 21.23
C THR A 404 -12.91 29.95 21.39
N GLU A 405 -13.37 30.76 20.44
CA GLU A 405 -14.72 31.32 20.44
C GLU A 405 -15.80 30.23 20.21
N PRO A 406 -17.00 30.38 20.77
CA PRO A 406 -18.13 29.51 20.46
C PRO A 406 -18.64 29.71 19.02
N THR A 407 -19.31 28.71 18.47
CA THR A 407 -20.01 28.79 17.16
C THR A 407 -21.48 28.46 17.31
N THR A 408 -22.32 29.02 16.45
CA THR A 408 -23.75 28.70 16.40
C THR A 408 -24.04 27.84 15.18
N ARG A 409 -24.77 26.73 15.36
CA ARG A 409 -25.24 25.87 14.27
C ARG A 409 -26.74 25.63 14.41
N GLY A 410 -27.52 26.26 13.53
CA GLY A 410 -28.97 26.34 13.70
C GLY A 410 -29.30 27.06 15.00
N SER A 411 -30.15 26.48 15.85
CA SER A 411 -30.51 27.02 17.16
C SER A 411 -29.55 26.64 18.31
N ARG A 412 -28.49 25.85 18.04
CA ARG A 412 -27.59 25.34 19.09
C ARG A 412 -26.25 26.07 19.10
N ARG A 413 -25.86 26.58 20.28
CA ARG A 413 -24.52 27.10 20.55
C ARG A 413 -23.56 25.96 20.90
N LEU A 414 -22.43 25.91 20.22
CA LEU A 414 -21.35 24.95 20.42
C LEU A 414 -20.15 25.68 21.03
N ALA A 415 -19.54 25.08 22.05
CA ALA A 415 -18.34 25.64 22.67
C ALA A 415 -17.15 25.66 21.69
N GLY A 416 -16.22 26.58 21.90
CA GLY A 416 -14.97 26.63 21.16
C GLY A 416 -14.01 25.48 21.48
N ILE A 417 -12.90 25.47 20.76
CA ILE A 417 -11.80 24.50 20.86
C ILE A 417 -10.66 25.16 21.62
N ASP A 418 -10.67 24.99 22.93
CA ASP A 418 -9.63 25.47 23.84
C ASP A 418 -8.67 24.31 24.20
N LEU A 419 -7.42 24.40 23.75
CA LEU A 419 -6.41 23.37 24.01
C LEU A 419 -5.83 23.42 25.43
N ASN A 420 -6.23 24.36 26.28
CA ASN A 420 -5.93 24.29 27.71
C ASN A 420 -6.72 23.16 28.39
N LYS A 421 -7.87 22.77 27.82
CA LYS A 421 -8.65 21.63 28.28
C LYS A 421 -8.08 20.31 27.76
N ALA A 422 -7.79 19.38 28.66
CA ALA A 422 -7.23 18.06 28.33
C ALA A 422 -8.06 17.29 27.30
N ARG A 423 -9.39 17.28 27.46
CA ARG A 423 -10.32 16.64 26.51
C ARG A 423 -10.13 17.15 25.08
N ASN A 424 -10.02 18.47 24.88
CA ASN A 424 -9.85 19.04 23.54
C ASN A 424 -8.52 18.62 22.92
N ARG A 425 -7.44 18.54 23.72
CA ARG A 425 -6.14 18.02 23.24
C ARG A 425 -6.26 16.58 22.75
N HIS A 426 -6.83 15.69 23.57
CA HIS A 426 -7.00 14.29 23.19
C HIS A 426 -7.89 14.11 21.96
N VAL A 427 -8.93 14.93 21.81
CA VAL A 427 -9.78 14.95 20.62
C VAL A 427 -8.99 15.39 19.40
N VAL A 428 -8.24 16.49 19.48
CA VAL A 428 -7.45 16.99 18.35
C VAL A 428 -6.36 15.98 17.95
N ASP A 429 -5.64 15.41 18.91
CA ASP A 429 -4.66 14.35 18.66
C ASP A 429 -5.30 13.15 17.94
N ALA A 430 -6.47 12.70 18.42
CA ALA A 430 -7.20 11.59 17.80
C ALA A 430 -7.70 11.94 16.39
N VAL A 431 -8.13 13.18 16.16
CA VAL A 431 -8.57 13.65 14.83
C VAL A 431 -7.39 13.70 13.86
N ILE A 432 -6.22 14.17 14.29
CA ILE A 432 -5.00 14.20 13.47
C ILE A 432 -4.56 12.76 13.14
N GLU A 433 -4.54 11.84 14.10
CA GLU A 433 -4.27 10.42 13.82
C GLU A 433 -5.24 9.86 12.75
N LEU A 434 -6.54 10.08 12.95
CA LEU A 434 -7.58 9.55 12.09
C LEU A 434 -7.66 10.24 10.72
N SER A 435 -7.07 11.43 10.55
CA SER A 435 -7.05 12.19 9.29
C SER A 435 -6.41 11.42 8.14
N THR A 436 -5.46 10.55 8.47
CA THR A 436 -4.74 9.70 7.51
C THR A 436 -5.60 8.56 6.94
N LYS A 437 -6.78 8.29 7.53
CA LYS A 437 -7.69 7.24 7.04
C LYS A 437 -8.29 7.62 5.68
N PRO A 438 -8.10 6.79 4.63
CA PRO A 438 -8.54 7.11 3.28
C PRO A 438 -10.04 7.43 3.12
N ASP A 439 -10.88 6.71 3.86
CA ASP A 439 -12.35 6.86 3.83
C ASP A 439 -12.86 7.69 5.02
N GLY A 440 -11.99 8.46 5.67
CA GLY A 440 -12.27 9.16 6.90
C GLY A 440 -12.59 8.24 8.08
N PHE A 441 -13.23 8.79 9.10
CA PHE A 441 -13.53 8.10 10.36
C PHE A 441 -14.97 8.32 10.84
N THR A 442 -15.48 7.39 11.64
CA THR A 442 -16.80 7.52 12.29
C THR A 442 -16.66 8.14 13.69
N VAL A 443 -17.78 8.61 14.25
CA VAL A 443 -17.84 9.08 15.63
C VAL A 443 -17.39 8.00 16.63
N SER A 444 -17.78 6.74 16.40
CA SER A 444 -17.34 5.63 17.26
C SER A 444 -15.84 5.43 17.22
N GLN A 445 -15.23 5.53 16.04
CA GLN A 445 -13.77 5.44 15.89
C GLN A 445 -13.04 6.60 16.55
N LEU A 446 -13.63 7.81 16.56
CA LEU A 446 -13.08 8.92 17.33
C LEU A 446 -13.16 8.64 18.83
N ALA A 447 -14.29 8.13 19.33
CA ALA A 447 -14.41 7.76 20.74
C ALA A 447 -13.39 6.70 21.16
N GLU A 448 -13.22 5.66 20.33
CA GLU A 448 -12.20 4.61 20.54
C GLU A 448 -10.77 5.18 20.56
N ALA A 449 -10.46 6.18 19.72
CA ALA A 449 -9.15 6.80 19.68
C ALA A 449 -8.89 7.78 20.86
N VAL A 450 -9.93 8.41 21.42
CA VAL A 450 -9.80 9.37 22.54
C VAL A 450 -9.64 8.65 23.88
N ARG A 451 -10.40 7.59 24.14
CA ARG A 451 -10.40 6.83 25.40
C ARG A 451 -9.01 6.46 25.95
N PRO A 452 -8.11 5.81 25.18
CA PRO A 452 -6.79 5.46 25.69
C PRO A 452 -5.92 6.69 25.99
N ARG A 453 -6.17 7.84 25.35
CA ARG A 453 -5.42 9.08 25.57
C ARG A 453 -5.86 9.82 26.82
N SER A 454 -7.16 9.79 27.10
CA SER A 454 -7.73 10.44 28.29
C SER A 454 -7.71 9.54 29.53
N GLY A 455 -7.36 8.25 29.39
CA GLY A 455 -7.46 7.26 30.47
C GLY A 455 -8.91 6.95 30.86
N GLN A 456 -9.87 7.27 29.99
CA GLN A 456 -11.30 7.13 30.24
C GLN A 456 -11.87 5.88 29.56
N ASP A 457 -12.86 5.27 30.20
CA ASP A 457 -13.59 4.13 29.65
C ASP A 457 -14.73 4.55 28.71
N ALA A 458 -15.53 3.58 28.27
CA ALA A 458 -16.65 3.82 27.37
C ALA A 458 -17.81 4.60 28.00
N THR A 459 -17.91 4.60 29.33
CA THR A 459 -18.97 5.28 30.07
C THR A 459 -18.62 6.76 30.24
N ALA A 460 -17.37 7.08 30.57
CA ALA A 460 -16.86 8.44 30.71
C ALA A 460 -16.69 9.17 29.36
N TYR A 461 -16.23 8.49 28.31
CA TYR A 461 -16.17 9.05 26.95
C TYR A 461 -16.96 8.20 25.94
N SER A 462 -18.25 8.51 25.84
CA SER A 462 -19.19 7.82 24.94
C SER A 462 -19.17 8.36 23.51
N ALA A 463 -19.84 7.64 22.59
CA ALA A 463 -20.07 8.13 21.22
C ALA A 463 -20.85 9.46 21.18
N ARG A 464 -21.64 9.79 22.22
CA ARG A 464 -22.34 11.07 22.32
C ARG A 464 -21.37 12.22 22.58
N ASN A 465 -20.36 12.00 23.43
CA ASN A 465 -19.29 12.96 23.69
C ASN A 465 -18.48 13.22 22.43
N ALA A 466 -18.09 12.16 21.72
CA ALA A 466 -17.43 12.26 20.43
C ALA A 466 -18.29 12.98 19.38
N ALA A 467 -19.60 12.72 19.33
CA ALA A 467 -20.50 13.39 18.40
C ALA A 467 -20.56 14.91 18.65
N TYR A 468 -20.59 15.32 19.92
CA TYR A 468 -20.54 16.73 20.30
C TYR A 468 -19.21 17.37 19.88
N ASP A 469 -18.09 16.71 20.16
CA ASP A 469 -16.76 17.22 19.78
C ASP A 469 -16.58 17.32 18.25
N VAL A 470 -17.10 16.35 17.49
CA VAL A 470 -17.17 16.42 16.02
C VAL A 470 -18.03 17.61 15.59
N ALA A 471 -19.17 17.86 16.24
CA ALA A 471 -20.02 19.00 15.89
C ALA A 471 -19.30 20.34 16.06
N LYS A 472 -18.49 20.52 17.12
CA LYS A 472 -17.66 21.72 17.32
C LYS A 472 -16.66 21.90 16.18
N LEU A 473 -15.93 20.84 15.85
CA LEU A 473 -14.92 20.85 14.80
C LEU A 473 -15.53 21.12 13.42
N VAL A 474 -16.70 20.56 13.13
CA VAL A 474 -17.46 20.86 11.91
C VAL A 474 -17.93 22.31 11.89
N GLY A 475 -18.40 22.85 13.03
CA GLY A 475 -18.78 24.26 13.15
C GLY A 475 -17.62 25.22 12.89
N LYS A 476 -16.40 24.81 13.25
CA LYS A 476 -15.15 25.54 12.97
C LYS A 476 -14.55 25.25 11.59
N LYS A 477 -15.27 24.53 10.71
CA LYS A 477 -14.79 24.11 9.38
C LYS A 477 -13.47 23.31 9.40
N LEU A 478 -13.16 22.69 10.53
CA LEU A 478 -11.99 21.82 10.70
C LEU A 478 -12.29 20.36 10.32
N LEU A 479 -13.57 20.00 10.29
CA LEU A 479 -14.04 18.71 9.81
C LEU A 479 -15.14 18.90 8.78
N ARG A 480 -15.17 18.01 7.78
CA ARG A 480 -16.31 17.87 6.87
C ARG A 480 -16.91 16.48 6.97
N ARG A 481 -18.23 16.40 6.79
CA ARG A 481 -18.93 15.12 6.66
C ARG A 481 -18.78 14.64 5.22
N ILE A 482 -18.49 13.35 5.03
CA ILE A 482 -18.45 12.73 3.71
C ILE A 482 -19.88 12.41 3.28
N ASP A 483 -20.25 12.86 2.09
CA ASP A 483 -21.59 12.72 1.53
C ASP A 483 -22.08 11.28 1.53
N ARG A 484 -23.39 11.12 1.77
CA ARG A 484 -24.08 9.82 1.81
C ARG A 484 -23.45 8.81 2.78
N SER A 485 -22.75 9.30 3.81
CA SER A 485 -22.10 8.46 4.82
C SER A 485 -22.24 9.02 6.24
N ARG A 486 -21.82 8.21 7.22
CA ARG A 486 -21.67 8.59 8.63
C ARG A 486 -20.20 8.87 8.99
N ARG A 487 -19.38 9.22 7.99
CA ARG A 487 -17.93 9.42 8.11
C ARG A 487 -17.55 10.89 7.98
N TYR A 488 -16.45 11.24 8.59
CA TYR A 488 -15.87 12.58 8.61
C TYR A 488 -14.44 12.54 8.09
N ALA A 489 -14.03 13.60 7.40
CA ALA A 489 -12.68 13.82 6.91
C ALA A 489 -12.16 15.16 7.40
N VAL A 490 -10.83 15.24 7.56
CA VAL A 490 -10.11 16.49 7.82
C VAL A 490 -9.42 16.86 6.51
N ASP A 491 -9.62 18.08 6.03
CA ASP A 491 -8.90 18.55 4.86
C ASP A 491 -7.50 19.06 5.26
N PRO A 492 -6.50 19.00 4.36
CA PRO A 492 -5.11 19.38 4.70
C PRO A 492 -4.95 20.75 5.36
N PRO A 493 -5.67 21.83 4.98
CA PRO A 493 -5.58 23.12 5.68
C PRO A 493 -5.98 23.03 7.17
N ALA A 494 -7.03 22.26 7.49
CA ALA A 494 -7.45 22.06 8.88
C ALA A 494 -6.41 21.24 9.67
N ILE A 495 -5.74 20.27 9.04
CA ILE A 495 -4.63 19.53 9.64
C ILE A 495 -3.48 20.48 10.00
N ARG A 496 -3.13 21.42 9.11
CA ARG A 496 -2.09 22.43 9.38
C ARG A 496 -2.41 23.24 10.64
N ILE A 497 -3.65 23.73 10.75
CA ILE A 497 -4.11 24.52 11.90
C ILE A 497 -4.05 23.70 13.19
N LEU A 498 -4.58 22.48 13.17
CA LEU A 498 -4.62 21.60 14.35
C LEU A 498 -3.21 21.21 14.82
N CYS A 499 -2.32 20.84 13.89
CA CYS A 499 -0.92 20.54 14.18
C CYS A 499 -0.17 21.78 14.70
N ALA A 500 -0.39 22.95 14.10
CA ALA A 500 0.26 24.19 14.51
C ALA A 500 -0.12 24.58 15.94
N TYR A 501 -1.41 24.49 16.28
CA TYR A 501 -1.89 24.85 17.61
C TYR A 501 -1.34 23.90 18.69
N LEU A 502 -1.27 22.59 18.42
CA LEU A 502 -0.62 21.64 19.32
C LEU A 502 0.88 21.89 19.47
N LEU A 503 1.59 22.14 18.36
CA LEU A 503 3.03 22.40 18.38
C LEU A 503 3.35 23.69 19.14
N LEU A 504 2.61 24.78 18.89
CA LEU A 504 2.75 26.04 19.61
C LEU A 504 2.59 25.81 21.12
N ARG A 505 1.59 25.04 21.53
CA ARG A 505 1.37 24.74 22.96
C ARG A 505 2.48 23.89 23.56
N GLU A 506 2.75 22.72 23.00
CA GLU A 506 3.62 21.71 23.62
C GLU A 506 5.11 21.98 23.41
N LYS A 507 5.49 22.67 22.32
CA LYS A 507 6.89 22.92 21.96
C LYS A 507 7.31 24.37 22.16
N ILE A 508 6.40 25.33 22.30
CA ILE A 508 6.79 26.74 22.52
C ILE A 508 6.30 27.20 23.88
N ILE A 509 4.99 27.26 24.11
CA ILE A 509 4.41 27.84 25.34
C ILE A 509 4.82 27.04 26.58
N LYS A 510 4.57 25.73 26.60
CA LYS A 510 4.82 24.89 27.79
C LYS A 510 6.30 24.82 28.17
N PRO A 511 7.26 24.59 27.24
CA PRO A 511 8.69 24.60 27.59
C PRO A 511 9.17 25.96 28.09
N LEU A 512 8.71 27.07 27.49
CA LEU A 512 9.09 28.41 27.91
C LEU A 512 8.59 28.71 29.33
N LEU A 513 7.34 28.37 29.64
CA LEU A 513 6.77 28.52 31.00
C LEU A 513 7.44 27.60 32.02
N ALA A 514 7.72 26.33 31.67
CA ALA A 514 8.44 25.41 32.57
C ALA A 514 9.86 25.90 32.87
N GLY A 515 10.54 26.47 31.87
CA GLY A 515 11.83 27.11 32.05
C GLY A 515 11.75 28.38 32.92
N ILE A 516 10.61 29.04 33.04
CA ILE A 516 10.51 30.18 33.95
C ILE A 516 10.64 29.70 35.41
N VAL A 517 9.92 28.63 35.77
CA VAL A 517 9.84 28.06 37.14
C VAL A 517 11.08 27.24 37.53
N CYS A 518 11.74 26.55 36.58
CA CYS A 518 12.92 25.73 36.86
C CYS A 518 14.18 26.32 36.21
N PRO A 519 15.04 27.08 36.95
CA PRO A 519 16.19 27.78 36.38
C PRO A 519 17.23 26.86 35.72
N ARG A 520 17.45 25.64 36.25
CA ARG A 520 18.57 24.78 35.88
C ARG A 520 18.16 23.30 35.87
N GLY A 521 18.19 22.71 34.68
CA GLY A 521 18.31 21.25 34.52
C GLY A 521 19.74 20.87 34.15
N PRO A 522 20.10 19.57 34.16
CA PRO A 522 21.40 19.10 33.67
C PRO A 522 21.63 19.58 32.23
N ARG A 523 22.86 20.01 31.90
CA ARG A 523 23.21 20.34 30.51
C ARG A 523 22.97 19.11 29.63
N PRO A 524 22.19 19.20 28.55
CA PRO A 524 22.00 18.08 27.65
C PRO A 524 23.34 17.67 27.04
N ARG A 525 23.58 16.36 26.92
CA ARG A 525 24.82 15.82 26.33
C ARG A 525 25.03 16.22 24.87
N HIS A 526 23.94 16.58 24.18
CA HIS A 526 23.95 17.07 22.81
C HIS A 526 23.18 18.40 22.76
N HIS A 527 23.87 19.47 22.40
CA HIS A 527 23.26 20.78 22.15
C HIS A 527 22.74 20.82 20.72
N THR A 528 21.45 21.11 20.54
CA THR A 528 20.86 21.36 19.22
C THR A 528 20.65 22.86 18.99
N ALA A 529 20.57 23.30 17.73
CA ALA A 529 20.26 24.69 17.41
C ALA A 529 18.90 25.15 17.99
N LEU A 530 17.95 24.22 18.18
CA LEU A 530 16.67 24.52 18.83
C LEU A 530 16.84 24.85 20.32
N ASP A 531 17.79 24.20 21.01
CA ASP A 531 18.08 24.50 22.42
C ASP A 531 18.65 25.91 22.58
N GLU A 532 19.50 26.36 21.66
CA GLU A 532 20.02 27.74 21.63
C GLU A 532 18.91 28.77 21.42
N HIS A 533 17.96 28.46 20.52
CA HIS A 533 16.77 29.30 20.32
C HIS A 533 15.90 29.33 21.59
N TYR A 534 15.66 28.21 22.26
CA TYR A 534 14.91 28.20 23.52
C TYR A 534 15.61 29.00 24.63
N ILE A 535 16.94 28.90 24.75
CA ILE A 535 17.71 29.69 25.70
C ILE A 535 17.55 31.19 25.40
N THR A 536 17.67 31.57 24.13
CA THR A 536 17.52 32.97 23.69
C THR A 536 16.12 33.50 23.95
N LEU A 537 15.08 32.74 23.56
CA LEU A 537 13.68 33.09 23.78
C LEU A 537 13.38 33.24 25.27
N ARG A 538 13.87 32.32 26.10
CA ARG A 538 13.66 32.37 27.56
C ARG A 538 14.30 33.60 28.20
N ARG A 539 15.51 33.98 27.74
CA ARG A 539 16.18 35.21 28.19
C ARG A 539 15.34 36.45 27.84
N GLN A 540 14.91 36.55 26.58
CA GLN A 540 14.08 37.69 26.13
C GLN A 540 12.72 37.71 26.85
N LEU A 541 12.07 36.56 26.99
CA LEU A 541 10.79 36.43 27.69
C LEU A 541 10.87 36.93 29.14
N ARG A 542 11.95 36.62 29.87
CA ARG A 542 12.17 37.13 31.23
C ARG A 542 12.31 38.65 31.26
N GLN A 543 13.03 39.23 30.30
CA GLN A 543 13.16 40.69 30.19
C GLN A 543 11.80 41.34 29.90
N THR A 544 11.02 40.77 28.98
CA THR A 544 9.65 41.22 28.70
C THR A 544 8.78 41.14 29.96
N PHE A 545 8.83 40.03 30.70
CA PHE A 545 8.08 39.81 31.93
C PHE A 545 8.41 40.86 33.00
N GLN A 546 9.68 41.21 33.16
CA GLN A 546 10.10 42.31 34.05
C GLN A 546 9.50 43.65 33.65
N ILE A 547 9.48 43.97 32.35
CA ILE A 547 8.93 45.23 31.83
C ILE A 547 7.41 45.30 32.02
N ILE A 548 6.68 44.20 31.78
CA ILE A 548 5.21 44.17 31.86
C ILE A 548 4.68 43.80 33.25
N GLY A 549 5.55 43.65 34.25
CA GLY A 549 5.16 43.37 35.64
C GLY A 549 4.67 41.94 35.90
N LEU A 550 5.04 40.97 35.07
CA LEU A 550 4.65 39.57 35.22
C LEU A 550 5.77 38.80 35.94
N THR A 551 5.64 38.61 37.25
CA THR A 551 6.67 37.95 38.06
C THR A 551 6.56 36.43 37.96
N ALA A 552 7.70 35.80 37.68
CA ALA A 552 7.86 34.36 37.89
C ALA A 552 7.97 34.11 39.40
N THR A 553 6.95 33.52 40.00
CA THR A 553 7.03 33.01 41.39
C THR A 553 8.14 31.99 41.54
#